data_AF-A0AAE8SNT7-F1
#
_entry.id   AF-A0AAE8SNT7-F1
#
_cell.length_a   1.000
_cell.length_b   1.000
_cell.length_c   1.000
_cell.angle_alpha   90.00
_cell.angle_beta   90.00
_cell.angle_gamma   90.00
#
_symmetry.space_group_name_H-M   'P 1'
#
loop_
_entity.id
_entity.type
_entity.pdbx_description
1 polymer ?
#
loop_
_entity_poly.entity_id
_entity_poly.type
_entity_poly.pdbx_seq_one_letter_code
_entity_poly.pdbx_strand_id
1 'polypeptide(L)'
;MALNDKTQLGTVEVLDTEHRQAFEQALVRVLGTDVADQTFAQIIDGLPTYESYAEFHWPQDGHPATHHTELCSDVEQYPNGVADVAGYWAEAKIFGGILLFDRGESETECKELYLHAGRRGGPYTLFPLTTDQFQALIDFLLGDPDSTDPQESPLPFRASSKNRWRWDDWDAIARYHIFRDKYERYAQPTKPPPNYRSSIDWPEIADDLYLIDAMHEHWNGRPVDKHEIRAALERLKQITPSSPVWQNRETRHLWTHVLFE
;
A
#
# COMPACT_ATOMS: atom_id res chain seq x y z
N MET A 1 6.52 42.20 7.65
CA MET A 1 7.61 41.37 8.20
C MET A 1 7.64 40.11 7.35
N ALA A 2 8.70 39.89 6.56
CA ALA A 2 8.74 38.75 5.64
C ALA A 2 9.18 37.49 6.40
N LEU A 3 8.36 36.44 6.44
CA LEU A 3 8.84 35.10 6.77
C LEU A 3 9.61 34.59 5.55
N ASN A 4 10.93 34.63 5.66
CA ASN A 4 11.84 34.03 4.69
C ASN A 4 12.25 32.65 5.20
N ASP A 5 11.26 31.78 5.41
CA ASP A 5 11.48 30.40 5.83
C ASP A 5 11.84 29.58 4.60
N LYS A 6 13.09 29.70 4.18
CA LYS A 6 13.65 28.81 3.17
C LYS A 6 13.83 27.45 3.84
N THR A 7 12.94 26.52 3.53
CA THR A 7 13.15 25.09 3.77
C THR A 7 14.58 24.75 3.39
N GLN A 8 15.41 24.38 4.37
CA GLN A 8 16.71 23.81 4.08
C GLN A 8 16.45 22.45 3.42
N LEU A 9 16.48 22.43 2.09
CA LEU A 9 16.67 21.19 1.35
C LEU A 9 18.05 20.65 1.78
N GLY A 10 18.03 19.70 2.71
CA GLY A 10 19.23 18.99 3.13
C GLY A 10 19.85 18.34 1.91
N THR A 11 21.08 18.73 1.58
CA THR A 11 21.85 18.05 0.53
C THR A 11 22.22 16.66 1.02
N VAL A 12 22.37 15.70 0.09
CA VAL A 12 22.82 14.33 0.42
C VAL A 12 24.20 14.33 1.11
N GLU A 13 24.96 15.43 0.98
CA GLU A 13 26.21 15.72 1.69
C GLU A 13 26.08 15.80 3.23
N VAL A 14 24.85 15.85 3.78
CA VAL A 14 24.60 15.72 5.22
C VAL A 14 24.81 14.27 5.71
N LEU A 15 24.69 13.27 4.82
CA LEU A 15 25.03 11.89 5.12
C LEU A 15 26.56 11.71 5.11
N ASP A 16 27.07 10.87 6.01
CA ASP A 16 28.45 10.41 5.91
C ASP A 16 28.65 9.53 4.65
N THR A 17 29.91 9.20 4.37
CA THR A 17 30.30 8.51 3.14
C THR A 17 29.64 7.12 3.00
N GLU A 18 29.46 6.39 4.11
CA GLU A 18 28.89 5.04 4.09
C GLU A 18 27.39 5.11 3.82
N HIS A 19 26.65 5.94 4.56
CA HIS A 19 25.22 6.15 4.34
C HIS A 19 24.92 6.73 2.96
N ARG A 20 25.78 7.66 2.47
CA ARG A 20 25.66 8.21 1.11
C ARG A 20 25.87 7.14 0.03
N GLN A 21 26.90 6.31 0.16
CA GLN A 21 27.17 5.23 -0.80
C GLN A 21 26.03 4.20 -0.83
N ALA A 22 25.53 3.79 0.34
CA ALA A 22 24.39 2.89 0.43
C ALA A 22 23.11 3.49 -0.20
N PHE A 23 22.84 4.79 0.02
CA PHE A 23 21.72 5.49 -0.61
C PHE A 23 21.86 5.62 -2.13
N GLU A 24 23.05 6.00 -2.62
CA GLU A 24 23.32 6.10 -4.06
C GLU A 24 23.20 4.75 -4.76
N GLN A 25 23.72 3.67 -4.16
CA GLN A 25 23.55 2.31 -4.65
C GLN A 25 22.07 1.88 -4.67
N ALA A 26 21.34 2.10 -3.58
CA ALA A 26 19.91 1.76 -3.48
C ALA A 26 19.09 2.49 -4.56
N LEU A 27 19.36 3.78 -4.78
CA LEU A 27 18.71 4.57 -5.83
C LEU A 27 19.04 4.04 -7.24
N VAL A 28 20.30 3.76 -7.54
CA VAL A 28 20.72 3.18 -8.82
C VAL A 28 20.07 1.82 -9.07
N ARG A 29 19.97 0.97 -8.04
CA ARG A 29 19.31 -0.35 -8.15
C ARG A 29 17.81 -0.23 -8.43
N VAL A 30 17.10 0.71 -7.79
CA VAL A 30 15.68 0.96 -8.08
C VAL A 30 15.49 1.50 -9.50
N LEU A 31 16.28 2.50 -9.90
CA LEU A 31 16.20 3.11 -11.24
C LEU A 31 16.65 2.17 -12.36
N GLY A 32 17.51 1.19 -12.07
CA GLY A 32 17.96 0.15 -12.99
C GLY A 32 17.00 -1.03 -13.16
N THR A 33 15.82 -1.01 -12.54
CA THR A 33 14.79 -2.05 -12.76
C THR A 33 14.06 -1.83 -14.08
N ASP A 34 13.71 -2.91 -14.80
CA ASP A 34 12.91 -2.86 -16.02
C ASP A 34 11.58 -2.09 -15.85
N VAL A 35 10.98 -2.19 -14.65
CA VAL A 35 9.75 -1.45 -14.33
C VAL A 35 10.00 0.06 -14.22
N ALA A 36 11.15 0.50 -13.70
CA ALA A 36 11.51 1.91 -13.66
C ALA A 36 11.81 2.46 -15.06
N ASP A 37 12.63 1.76 -15.85
CA ASP A 37 12.96 2.15 -17.23
C ASP A 37 11.69 2.34 -18.08
N GLN A 38 10.83 1.33 -18.13
CA GLN A 38 9.55 1.40 -18.85
C GLN A 38 8.63 2.51 -18.34
N THR A 39 8.67 2.81 -17.05
CA THR A 39 7.81 3.83 -16.42
C THR A 39 8.29 5.24 -16.76
N PHE A 40 9.60 5.50 -16.70
CA PHE A 40 10.15 6.79 -17.13
C PHE A 40 10.04 6.98 -18.65
N ALA A 41 10.17 5.92 -19.46
CA ALA A 41 9.87 5.97 -20.89
C ALA A 41 8.41 6.43 -21.14
N GLN A 42 7.42 5.85 -20.45
CA GLN A 42 6.01 6.26 -20.56
C GLN A 42 5.77 7.73 -20.15
N ILE A 43 6.51 8.24 -19.16
CA ILE A 43 6.44 9.65 -18.74
C ILE A 43 7.06 10.58 -19.80
N ILE A 44 8.18 10.18 -20.41
CA ILE A 44 8.86 10.93 -21.48
C ILE A 44 8.03 10.95 -22.77
N ASP A 45 7.45 9.81 -23.15
CA ASP A 45 6.55 9.67 -24.31
C ASP A 45 5.19 10.35 -24.09
N GLY A 46 4.86 10.70 -22.83
CA GLY A 46 3.61 11.36 -22.44
C GLY A 46 2.36 10.47 -22.51
N LEU A 47 2.52 9.16 -22.73
CA LEU A 47 1.43 8.20 -22.87
C LEU A 47 1.77 6.87 -22.17
N PRO A 48 0.89 6.34 -21.29
CA PRO A 48 1.07 5.02 -20.72
C PRO A 48 0.85 3.92 -21.78
N THR A 49 1.50 2.77 -21.60
CA THR A 49 1.15 1.58 -22.40
C THR A 49 -0.26 1.10 -22.05
N TYR A 50 -0.91 0.38 -22.98
CA TYR A 50 -2.23 -0.21 -22.74
C TYR A 50 -2.25 -1.09 -21.47
N GLU A 51 -1.21 -1.91 -21.28
CA GLU A 51 -1.07 -2.79 -20.12
C GLU A 51 -0.94 -1.98 -18.82
N SER A 52 -0.07 -0.97 -18.78
CA SER A 52 0.05 -0.06 -17.64
C SER A 52 -1.26 0.65 -17.32
N TYR A 53 -2.01 1.10 -18.33
CA TYR A 53 -3.31 1.72 -18.10
C TYR A 53 -4.32 0.74 -17.49
N ALA A 54 -4.39 -0.47 -18.06
CA ALA A 54 -5.31 -1.53 -17.66
C ALA A 54 -5.03 -2.12 -16.26
N GLU A 55 -3.83 -1.94 -15.70
CA GLU A 55 -3.48 -2.30 -14.31
C GLU A 55 -4.21 -1.46 -13.26
N PHE A 56 -4.63 -0.23 -13.57
CA PHE A 56 -5.27 0.70 -12.63
C PHE A 56 -6.71 1.04 -13.04
N HIS A 57 -6.99 1.09 -14.34
CA HIS A 57 -8.26 1.56 -14.88
C HIS A 57 -8.97 0.49 -15.69
N TRP A 58 -10.29 0.62 -15.81
CA TRP A 58 -11.05 -0.23 -16.74
C TRP A 58 -10.76 0.21 -18.19
N PRO A 59 -10.35 -0.69 -19.10
CA PRO A 59 -10.17 -0.37 -20.51
C PRO A 59 -11.49 0.13 -21.10
N GLN A 60 -11.50 1.36 -21.62
CA GLN A 60 -12.66 1.93 -22.31
C GLN A 60 -12.48 1.76 -23.82
N ASP A 61 -13.58 1.56 -24.56
CA ASP A 61 -13.50 1.49 -26.02
C ASP A 61 -13.16 2.86 -26.62
N GLY A 62 -12.16 2.88 -27.52
CA GLY A 62 -11.66 4.12 -28.14
C GLY A 62 -10.75 4.95 -27.23
N HIS A 63 -9.61 4.39 -26.80
CA HIS A 63 -8.79 4.94 -25.72
C HIS A 63 -7.47 5.63 -26.16
N PRO A 64 -7.49 6.97 -26.33
CA PRO A 64 -6.29 7.83 -26.22
C PRO A 64 -6.04 8.41 -24.81
N ALA A 65 -6.56 7.76 -23.75
CA ALA A 65 -6.69 8.28 -22.40
C ALA A 65 -7.61 9.51 -22.11
N THR A 66 -8.66 9.90 -22.84
CA THR A 66 -9.24 9.46 -24.14
C THR A 66 -9.58 10.70 -24.98
N HIS A 67 -10.27 11.66 -24.35
CA HIS A 67 -10.46 13.03 -24.81
C HIS A 67 -10.14 14.04 -23.70
N HIS A 68 -9.20 13.71 -22.80
CA HIS A 68 -8.71 14.63 -21.77
C HIS A 68 -8.01 15.83 -22.43
N THR A 69 -8.70 16.96 -22.52
CA THR A 69 -8.11 18.26 -22.92
C THR A 69 -7.41 18.95 -21.76
N GLU A 70 -7.64 18.49 -20.54
CA GLU A 70 -7.13 19.05 -19.29
C GLU A 70 -6.56 17.93 -18.42
N LEU A 71 -5.61 18.31 -17.57
CA LEU A 71 -4.98 17.45 -16.58
C LEU A 71 -6.00 17.07 -15.48
N CYS A 72 -5.60 16.22 -14.53
CA CYS A 72 -6.44 15.91 -13.37
C CYS A 72 -6.96 17.22 -12.73
N SER A 73 -8.27 17.34 -12.50
CA SER A 73 -8.91 18.59 -12.04
C SER A 73 -8.28 19.18 -10.78
N ASP A 74 -7.65 18.30 -10.00
CA ASP A 74 -7.12 18.60 -8.68
C ASP A 74 -5.59 18.78 -8.72
N VAL A 75 -4.97 19.03 -9.89
CA VAL A 75 -3.54 19.37 -9.98
C VAL A 75 -3.16 20.58 -9.13
N GLU A 76 -4.10 21.51 -8.93
CA GLU A 76 -3.91 22.72 -8.12
C GLU A 76 -3.69 22.42 -6.62
N GLN A 77 -4.02 21.22 -6.14
CA GLN A 77 -3.76 20.83 -4.75
C GLN A 77 -2.28 20.49 -4.48
N TYR A 78 -1.52 20.19 -5.54
CA TYR A 78 -0.12 19.76 -5.45
C TYR A 78 0.84 20.95 -5.61
N PRO A 79 1.84 21.13 -4.72
CA PRO A 79 2.76 22.27 -4.77
C PRO A 79 3.53 22.43 -6.09
N ASN A 80 3.86 21.32 -6.77
CA ASN A 80 4.52 21.31 -8.08
C ASN A 80 3.57 20.90 -9.22
N GLY A 81 2.26 20.82 -8.95
CA GLY A 81 1.22 20.49 -9.91
C GLY A 81 1.45 19.17 -10.64
N VAL A 82 1.59 19.24 -11.96
CA VAL A 82 1.74 18.07 -12.85
C VAL A 82 2.97 17.22 -12.52
N ALA A 83 4.05 17.84 -12.04
CA ALA A 83 5.27 17.12 -11.70
C ALA A 83 5.05 16.14 -10.53
N ASP A 84 4.25 16.53 -9.54
CA ASP A 84 3.89 15.65 -8.42
C ASP A 84 3.01 14.50 -8.91
N VAL A 85 2.03 14.75 -9.79
CA VAL A 85 1.18 13.71 -10.39
C VAL A 85 2.00 12.68 -11.20
N ALA A 86 2.99 13.14 -11.98
CA ALA A 86 3.92 12.25 -12.68
C ALA A 86 4.79 11.45 -11.71
N GLY A 87 5.19 12.06 -10.59
CA GLY A 87 5.88 11.39 -9.49
C GLY A 87 5.04 10.27 -8.85
N TYR A 88 3.78 10.54 -8.50
CA TYR A 88 2.85 9.53 -7.98
C TYR A 88 2.60 8.40 -8.98
N TRP A 89 2.49 8.69 -10.28
CA TRP A 89 2.41 7.64 -11.30
C TRP A 89 3.67 6.77 -11.35
N ALA A 90 4.86 7.38 -11.30
CA ALA A 90 6.12 6.65 -11.26
C ALA A 90 6.21 5.75 -10.02
N GLU A 91 5.83 6.28 -8.86
CA GLU A 91 5.82 5.59 -7.57
C GLU A 91 4.86 4.38 -7.58
N ALA A 92 3.63 4.57 -8.05
CA ALA A 92 2.62 3.51 -8.19
C ALA A 92 3.08 2.37 -9.11
N LYS A 93 3.80 2.69 -10.19
CA LYS A 93 4.34 1.70 -11.13
C LYS A 93 5.55 0.97 -10.57
N ILE A 94 6.54 1.70 -10.06
CA ILE A 94 7.82 1.15 -9.58
C ILE A 94 7.63 0.36 -8.29
N PHE A 95 7.01 0.94 -7.26
CA PHE A 95 6.82 0.26 -5.98
C PHE A 95 5.56 -0.61 -5.93
N GLY A 96 4.63 -0.42 -6.87
CA GLY A 96 3.36 -1.15 -6.92
C GLY A 96 2.22 -0.51 -6.12
N GLY A 97 2.45 0.70 -5.59
CA GLY A 97 1.52 1.56 -4.88
C GLY A 97 2.21 2.84 -4.41
N ILE A 98 1.44 3.81 -3.94
CA ILE A 98 1.99 5.04 -3.33
C ILE A 98 2.46 4.72 -1.90
N LEU A 99 3.66 5.18 -1.55
CA LEU A 99 4.28 5.02 -0.23
C LEU A 99 3.73 6.08 0.73
N LEU A 100 3.22 5.62 1.86
CA LEU A 100 2.58 6.44 2.89
C LEU A 100 3.21 6.13 4.23
N PHE A 101 3.32 7.13 5.08
CA PHE A 101 3.99 6.99 6.38
C PHE A 101 2.98 7.22 7.51
N ASP A 102 3.05 6.42 8.56
CA ASP A 102 2.50 6.82 9.87
C ASP A 102 3.34 8.00 10.38
N ARG A 103 2.73 9.18 10.31
CA ARG A 103 3.34 10.46 10.72
C ARG A 103 3.16 10.76 12.20
N GLY A 104 2.40 9.93 12.93
CA GLY A 104 2.06 10.12 14.32
C GLY A 104 1.29 11.40 14.61
N GLU A 105 1.04 11.63 15.90
CA GLU A 105 0.32 12.82 16.41
C GLU A 105 1.04 14.15 16.09
N SER A 106 2.37 14.13 15.90
CA SER A 106 3.13 15.33 15.50
C SER A 106 3.18 15.55 13.99
N GLU A 107 2.59 14.64 13.21
CA GLU A 107 2.45 14.70 11.76
C GLU A 107 3.77 14.89 10.98
N THR A 108 4.86 14.51 11.63
CA THR A 108 6.26 14.68 11.20
C THR A 108 7.10 13.44 11.43
N GLU A 109 6.55 12.43 12.10
CA GLU A 109 7.22 11.15 12.35
C GLU A 109 7.26 10.29 11.07
N CYS A 110 7.87 9.11 11.18
CA CYS A 110 7.91 8.09 10.14
C CYS A 110 7.98 6.73 10.85
N LYS A 111 6.87 6.32 11.48
CA LYS A 111 6.82 5.13 12.35
C LYS A 111 6.75 3.83 11.57
N GLU A 112 5.96 3.83 10.51
CA GLU A 112 5.63 2.65 9.72
C GLU A 112 5.38 3.07 8.27
N LEU A 113 5.70 2.20 7.32
CA LEU A 113 5.46 2.37 5.89
C LEU A 113 4.25 1.54 5.43
N TYR A 114 3.34 2.18 4.72
CA TYR A 114 2.19 1.58 4.07
C TYR A 114 2.21 1.84 2.56
N LEU A 115 1.69 0.91 1.77
CA LEU A 115 1.41 1.11 0.35
C LEU A 115 -0.09 1.26 0.11
N HIS A 116 -0.47 2.26 -0.69
CA HIS A 116 -1.78 2.35 -1.31
C HIS A 116 -1.66 1.92 -2.78
N ALA A 117 -2.02 0.67 -3.08
CA ALA A 117 -1.80 0.10 -4.42
C ALA A 117 -2.69 0.72 -5.50
N GLY A 118 -3.97 1.00 -5.20
CA GLY A 118 -4.91 1.58 -6.17
C GLY A 118 -5.16 0.76 -7.44
N ARG A 119 -4.68 -0.50 -7.49
CA ARG A 119 -4.73 -1.36 -8.68
C ARG A 119 -6.16 -1.84 -8.95
N ARG A 120 -6.47 -2.05 -10.23
CA ARG A 120 -7.74 -2.63 -10.67
C ARG A 120 -7.86 -4.07 -10.17
N GLY A 121 -8.93 -4.33 -9.41
CA GLY A 121 -9.12 -5.59 -8.69
C GLY A 121 -8.68 -5.52 -7.22
N GLY A 122 -8.13 -4.39 -6.78
CA GLY A 122 -7.71 -4.15 -5.41
C GLY A 122 -6.34 -4.75 -5.05
N PRO A 123 -5.96 -4.68 -3.78
CA PRO A 123 -6.70 -4.02 -2.70
C PRO A 123 -6.68 -2.49 -2.83
N TYR A 124 -7.79 -1.87 -2.47
CA TYR A 124 -7.90 -0.43 -2.29
C TYR A 124 -7.54 0.01 -0.85
N THR A 125 -7.49 -0.94 0.08
CA THR A 125 -6.93 -0.70 1.41
C THR A 125 -5.43 -0.50 1.36
N LEU A 126 -4.94 0.38 2.24
CA LEU A 126 -3.53 0.54 2.53
C LEU A 126 -3.02 -0.71 3.25
N PHE A 127 -1.76 -1.07 3.02
CA PHE A 127 -1.13 -2.24 3.65
C PHE A 127 0.36 -2.04 3.93
N PRO A 128 0.87 -2.52 5.08
CA PRO A 128 2.31 -2.59 5.30
C PRO A 128 2.92 -3.72 4.46
N LEU A 129 4.22 -3.65 4.21
CA LEU A 129 4.98 -4.78 3.67
C LEU A 129 5.02 -5.92 4.70
N THR A 130 5.00 -7.16 4.22
CA THR A 130 5.35 -8.31 5.07
C THR A 130 6.85 -8.29 5.38
N THR A 131 7.27 -8.94 6.47
CA THR A 131 8.70 -9.13 6.79
C THR A 131 9.46 -9.75 5.62
N ASP A 132 8.88 -10.74 4.94
CA ASP A 132 9.45 -11.38 3.74
C ASP A 132 9.70 -10.35 2.61
N GLN A 133 8.71 -9.50 2.32
CA GLN A 133 8.81 -8.46 1.28
C GLN A 133 9.79 -7.34 1.65
N PHE A 134 9.81 -6.93 2.91
CA PHE A 134 10.75 -5.92 3.39
C PHE A 134 12.19 -6.46 3.38
N GLN A 135 12.41 -7.69 3.84
CA GLN A 135 13.74 -8.31 3.78
C GLN A 135 14.23 -8.46 2.34
N ALA A 136 13.37 -8.95 1.43
CA ALA A 136 13.70 -9.03 0.01
C ALA A 136 14.06 -7.66 -0.60
N LEU A 137 13.39 -6.58 -0.18
CA LEU A 137 13.78 -5.21 -0.55
C LEU A 137 15.16 -4.83 0.00
N ILE A 138 15.41 -5.04 1.29
CA ILE A 138 16.70 -4.67 1.90
C ILE A 138 17.85 -5.47 1.27
N ASP A 139 17.67 -6.78 1.06
CA ASP A 139 18.64 -7.64 0.37
C ASP A 139 18.87 -7.15 -1.07
N PHE A 140 17.82 -6.71 -1.77
CA PHE A 140 17.93 -6.13 -3.12
C PHE A 140 18.67 -4.79 -3.12
N LEU A 141 18.38 -3.87 -2.20
CA LEU A 141 19.01 -2.55 -2.17
C LEU A 141 20.50 -2.62 -1.74
N LEU A 142 20.82 -3.50 -0.79
CA LEU A 142 22.17 -3.63 -0.21
C LEU A 142 23.01 -4.75 -0.85
N GLY A 143 22.48 -5.47 -1.84
CA GLY A 143 23.21 -6.54 -2.52
C GLY A 143 24.53 -6.07 -3.15
N ASP A 144 25.49 -6.99 -3.27
CA ASP A 144 26.81 -6.70 -3.82
C ASP A 144 26.71 -6.29 -5.31
N PRO A 145 27.15 -5.08 -5.71
CA PRO A 145 27.10 -4.63 -7.10
C PRO A 145 28.05 -5.39 -8.04
N ASP A 146 29.10 -6.03 -7.52
CA ASP A 146 30.05 -6.83 -8.29
C ASP A 146 29.66 -8.33 -8.35
N SER A 147 28.53 -8.72 -7.74
CA SER A 147 28.03 -10.10 -7.78
C SER A 147 27.62 -10.53 -9.19
N THR A 148 28.02 -11.74 -9.57
CA THR A 148 27.70 -12.33 -10.90
C THR A 148 26.35 -13.03 -10.96
N ASP A 149 25.68 -13.19 -9.82
CA ASP A 149 24.38 -13.85 -9.73
C ASP A 149 23.26 -12.83 -9.98
N PRO A 150 22.32 -13.06 -10.92
CA PRO A 150 21.23 -12.13 -11.19
C PRO A 150 20.30 -12.03 -9.97
N GLN A 151 20.31 -10.89 -9.30
CA GLN A 151 19.40 -10.63 -8.19
C GLN A 151 18.05 -10.16 -8.74
N GLU A 152 17.00 -10.98 -8.60
CA GLU A 152 15.65 -10.62 -9.02
C GLU A 152 15.13 -9.40 -8.23
N SER A 153 14.53 -8.45 -8.94
CA SER A 153 13.88 -7.28 -8.33
C SER A 153 12.63 -7.71 -7.55
N PRO A 154 12.49 -7.36 -6.26
CA PRO A 154 11.25 -7.56 -5.50
C PRO A 154 10.16 -6.55 -5.85
N LEU A 155 10.49 -5.55 -6.69
CA LEU A 155 9.60 -4.51 -7.16
C LEU A 155 8.97 -4.89 -8.52
N PRO A 156 7.68 -4.55 -8.77
CA PRO A 156 6.76 -3.85 -7.87
C PRO A 156 6.11 -4.78 -6.83
N PHE A 157 5.89 -4.26 -5.62
CA PHE A 157 5.20 -5.02 -4.58
C PHE A 157 3.77 -5.36 -4.99
N ARG A 158 3.33 -6.55 -4.59
CA ARG A 158 1.95 -7.03 -4.74
C ARG A 158 1.41 -7.36 -3.36
N ALA A 159 0.26 -6.80 -3.04
CA ALA A 159 -0.44 -7.13 -1.82
C ALA A 159 -0.92 -8.58 -1.86
N SER A 160 -0.81 -9.27 -0.74
CA SER A 160 -1.34 -10.61 -0.52
C SER A 160 -2.27 -10.61 0.68
N SER A 161 -2.89 -11.76 0.97
CA SER A 161 -3.58 -11.95 2.25
C SER A 161 -2.61 -11.74 3.43
N LYS A 162 -1.35 -12.20 3.36
CA LYS A 162 -0.36 -12.07 4.44
C LYS A 162 -0.09 -10.62 4.88
N ASN A 163 -0.29 -9.64 4.00
CA ASN A 163 -0.25 -8.23 4.37
C ASN A 163 -1.48 -7.93 5.24
N ARG A 164 -1.32 -8.05 6.56
CA ARG A 164 -2.33 -7.72 7.59
C ARG A 164 -2.13 -6.28 8.09
N TRP A 165 -2.93 -5.82 9.06
CA TRP A 165 -2.98 -4.41 9.49
C TRP A 165 -3.38 -3.44 8.37
N ARG A 166 -4.44 -3.79 7.65
CA ARG A 166 -5.01 -2.99 6.55
C ARG A 166 -5.63 -1.69 7.06
N TRP A 167 -5.49 -0.59 6.34
CA TRP A 167 -6.21 0.65 6.63
C TRP A 167 -7.14 1.05 5.49
N ASP A 168 -8.28 1.62 5.87
CA ASP A 168 -9.19 2.32 4.96
C ASP A 168 -8.55 3.66 4.58
N ASP A 169 -8.66 4.03 3.30
CA ASP A 169 -7.99 5.19 2.73
C ASP A 169 -8.43 6.51 3.38
N TRP A 170 -9.71 6.63 3.72
CA TRP A 170 -10.26 7.78 4.43
C TRP A 170 -9.85 7.80 5.91
N ASP A 171 -9.96 6.67 6.63
CA ASP A 171 -9.54 6.62 8.04
C ASP A 171 -8.06 6.93 8.22
N ALA A 172 -7.21 6.37 7.35
CA ALA A 172 -5.76 6.57 7.35
C ALA A 172 -5.38 8.05 7.44
N ILE A 173 -5.92 8.87 6.53
CA ILE A 173 -5.63 10.32 6.49
C ILE A 173 -6.44 11.11 7.53
N ALA A 174 -7.71 10.78 7.75
CA ALA A 174 -8.62 11.63 8.54
C ALA A 174 -8.61 11.33 10.05
N ARG A 175 -8.03 10.21 10.50
CA ARG A 175 -8.06 9.75 11.90
C ARG A 175 -6.74 9.19 12.45
N TYR A 176 -5.84 8.70 11.59
CA TYR A 176 -4.66 7.94 12.03
C TYR A 176 -3.32 8.52 11.54
N HIS A 177 -3.33 9.71 10.91
CA HIS A 177 -2.14 10.42 10.45
C HIS A 177 -1.23 9.60 9.50
N ILE A 178 -1.83 8.72 8.69
CA ILE A 178 -1.13 7.90 7.68
C ILE A 178 -1.25 8.59 6.32
N PHE A 179 -0.22 9.35 5.94
CA PHE A 179 -0.11 10.04 4.65
C PHE A 179 1.35 10.34 4.31
N ARG A 180 1.68 10.48 3.02
CA ARG A 180 2.97 11.05 2.63
C ARG A 180 2.94 12.56 2.86
N ASP A 181 1.95 13.20 2.27
CA ASP A 181 1.72 14.64 2.29
C ASP A 181 0.22 14.93 2.57
N LYS A 182 -0.10 15.96 3.37
CA LYS A 182 -1.50 16.24 3.75
C LYS A 182 -2.43 16.61 2.58
N TYR A 183 -1.87 17.13 1.50
CA TYR A 183 -2.58 17.52 0.28
C TYR A 183 -2.64 16.39 -0.77
N GLU A 184 -2.06 15.22 -0.48
CA GLU A 184 -2.02 14.08 -1.41
C GLU A 184 -3.41 13.56 -1.76
N ARG A 185 -4.34 13.57 -0.80
CA ARG A 185 -5.72 13.11 -0.98
C ARG A 185 -6.69 14.03 -0.25
N TYR A 186 -7.76 14.44 -0.94
CA TYR A 186 -8.85 15.20 -0.31
C TYR A 186 -9.65 14.30 0.65
N ALA A 187 -9.35 14.39 1.94
CA ALA A 187 -10.16 13.78 2.99
C ALA A 187 -11.53 14.47 3.05
N GLN A 188 -12.57 13.81 2.53
CA GLN A 188 -13.94 14.34 2.62
C GLN A 188 -14.32 14.60 4.09
N PRO A 189 -15.06 15.67 4.43
CA PRO A 189 -15.44 15.97 5.82
C PRO A 189 -16.22 14.85 6.53
N THR A 190 -16.86 13.97 5.75
CA THR A 190 -17.59 12.80 6.23
C THR A 190 -17.02 11.54 5.61
N LYS A 191 -16.81 10.49 6.42
CA LYS A 191 -16.38 9.19 5.90
C LYS A 191 -17.41 8.67 4.88
N PRO A 192 -17.00 8.30 3.65
CA PRO A 192 -17.90 7.69 2.68
C PRO A 192 -18.39 6.32 3.17
N PRO A 193 -19.55 5.83 2.70
CA PRO A 193 -19.99 4.48 3.00
C PRO A 193 -18.95 3.47 2.47
N PRO A 194 -18.61 2.41 3.24
CA PRO A 194 -17.53 1.49 2.88
C PRO A 194 -17.88 0.70 1.62
N ASN A 195 -17.17 1.00 0.53
CA ASN A 195 -17.23 0.37 -0.77
C ASN A 195 -16.33 -0.89 -0.87
N TYR A 196 -15.28 -0.97 -0.05
CA TYR A 196 -14.34 -2.11 -0.02
C TYR A 196 -14.77 -3.14 1.05
N ARG A 197 -15.45 -4.21 0.63
CA ARG A 197 -15.86 -5.34 1.51
C ARG A 197 -15.49 -6.71 0.93
N SER A 198 -14.39 -6.78 0.19
CA SER A 198 -13.85 -8.04 -0.33
C SER A 198 -12.78 -8.62 0.58
N SER A 199 -12.49 -9.91 0.44
CA SER A 199 -11.33 -10.56 1.08
C SER A 199 -9.98 -10.20 0.43
N ILE A 200 -9.99 -9.46 -0.68
CA ILE A 200 -8.78 -8.87 -1.28
C ILE A 200 -8.40 -7.61 -0.49
N ASP A 201 -9.39 -6.75 -0.22
CA ASP A 201 -9.25 -5.50 0.55
C ASP A 201 -9.03 -5.78 2.04
N TRP A 202 -9.82 -6.68 2.61
CA TRP A 202 -9.80 -7.05 4.03
C TRP A 202 -9.60 -8.56 4.15
N PRO A 203 -8.35 -9.06 4.17
CA PRO A 203 -8.06 -10.49 4.25
C PRO A 203 -8.74 -11.21 5.43
N GLU A 204 -9.04 -10.49 6.51
CA GLU A 204 -9.80 -10.97 7.66
C GLU A 204 -11.27 -11.33 7.36
N ILE A 205 -11.87 -10.82 6.28
CA ILE A 205 -13.21 -11.26 5.84
C ILE A 205 -13.19 -12.76 5.48
N ALA A 206 -12.08 -13.26 4.91
CA ALA A 206 -11.96 -14.69 4.64
C ALA A 206 -11.88 -15.52 5.93
N ASP A 207 -11.24 -15.01 6.98
CA ASP A 207 -11.17 -15.67 8.29
C ASP A 207 -12.54 -15.67 8.99
N ASP A 208 -13.25 -14.53 8.98
CA ASP A 208 -14.61 -14.41 9.55
C ASP A 208 -15.59 -15.35 8.85
N LEU A 209 -15.59 -15.40 7.52
CA LEU A 209 -16.44 -16.31 6.74
C LEU A 209 -16.09 -17.78 7.01
N TYR A 210 -14.80 -18.12 7.09
CA TYR A 210 -14.35 -19.48 7.44
C TYR A 210 -14.85 -19.88 8.84
N LEU A 211 -14.75 -19.00 9.83
CA LEU A 211 -15.21 -19.26 11.20
C LEU A 211 -16.74 -19.33 11.30
N ILE A 212 -17.48 -18.57 10.48
CA ILE A 212 -18.95 -18.68 10.38
C ILE A 212 -19.36 -20.03 9.75
N ASP A 213 -18.66 -20.50 8.73
CA ASP A 213 -18.92 -21.81 8.12
C ASP A 213 -18.60 -22.97 9.09
N ALA A 214 -17.42 -22.92 9.73
CA ALA A 214 -17.03 -23.89 10.75
C ALA A 214 -17.99 -23.95 11.95
N MET A 215 -18.61 -22.82 12.32
CA MET A 215 -19.65 -22.75 13.35
C MET A 215 -20.88 -23.58 12.96
N HIS A 216 -21.35 -23.46 11.71
CA HIS A 216 -22.48 -24.24 11.22
C HIS A 216 -22.14 -25.73 11.14
N GLU A 217 -20.96 -26.09 10.62
CA GLU A 217 -20.53 -27.48 10.56
C GLU A 217 -20.44 -28.11 11.96
N HIS A 218 -19.89 -27.39 12.94
CA HIS A 218 -19.84 -27.83 14.33
C HIS A 218 -21.24 -28.07 14.93
N TRP A 219 -22.17 -27.13 14.77
CA TRP A 219 -23.56 -27.28 15.27
C TRP A 219 -24.35 -28.37 14.55
N ASN A 220 -24.00 -28.67 13.28
CA ASN A 220 -24.53 -29.82 12.53
C ASN A 220 -23.87 -31.15 12.94
N GLY A 221 -22.99 -31.17 13.95
CA GLY A 221 -22.31 -32.37 14.44
C GLY A 221 -21.23 -32.92 13.50
N ARG A 222 -20.76 -32.11 12.55
CA ARG A 222 -19.72 -32.48 11.59
C ARG A 222 -18.32 -32.17 12.14
N PRO A 223 -17.27 -32.89 11.70
CA PRO A 223 -15.91 -32.60 12.11
C PRO A 223 -15.45 -31.24 11.57
N VAL A 224 -14.73 -30.49 12.39
CA VAL A 224 -14.14 -29.18 12.04
C VAL A 224 -12.63 -29.18 12.25
N ASP A 225 -11.90 -28.42 11.44
CA ASP A 225 -10.46 -28.28 11.59
C ASP A 225 -10.11 -27.32 12.73
N LYS A 226 -9.84 -27.89 13.91
CA LYS A 226 -9.42 -27.13 15.10
C LYS A 226 -8.10 -26.38 14.93
N HIS A 227 -7.21 -26.81 14.03
CA HIS A 227 -5.95 -26.13 13.76
C HIS A 227 -6.21 -24.87 12.94
N GLU A 228 -6.97 -24.98 11.84
CA GLU A 228 -7.28 -23.83 10.99
C GLU A 228 -8.22 -22.83 11.67
N ILE A 229 -9.18 -23.28 12.50
CA ILE A 229 -9.96 -22.38 13.38
C ILE A 229 -9.03 -21.55 14.27
N ARG A 230 -8.02 -22.16 14.89
CA ARG A 230 -7.04 -21.43 15.72
C ARG A 230 -6.21 -20.46 14.88
N ALA A 231 -5.76 -20.88 13.70
CA ALA A 231 -5.01 -20.02 12.79
C ALA A 231 -5.82 -18.80 12.34
N ALA A 232 -7.11 -18.99 11.98
CA ALA A 232 -8.03 -17.91 11.64
C ALA A 232 -8.25 -16.94 12.81
N LEU A 233 -8.45 -17.44 14.04
CA LEU A 233 -8.57 -16.61 15.25
C LEU A 233 -7.30 -15.79 15.54
N GLU A 234 -6.10 -16.33 15.32
CA GLU A 234 -4.85 -15.56 15.45
C GLU A 234 -4.70 -14.50 14.34
N ARG A 235 -5.17 -14.77 13.12
CA ARG A 235 -5.17 -13.79 12.02
C ARG A 235 -6.19 -12.67 12.23
N LEU A 236 -7.34 -12.94 12.87
CA LEU A 236 -8.32 -11.92 13.28
C LEU A 236 -7.82 -10.96 14.36
N LYS A 237 -6.68 -11.23 15.03
CA LYS A 237 -6.03 -10.25 15.92
C LYS A 237 -5.24 -9.18 15.16
N GLN A 238 -4.93 -9.42 13.87
CA GLN A 238 -4.05 -8.58 13.04
C GLN A 238 -4.85 -7.62 12.15
N ILE A 239 -5.84 -6.96 12.75
CA ILE A 239 -6.78 -6.05 12.08
C ILE A 239 -6.70 -4.66 12.70
N THR A 240 -7.17 -3.64 11.98
CA THR A 240 -7.17 -2.24 12.44
C THR A 240 -8.60 -1.77 12.78
N PRO A 241 -8.77 -0.62 13.47
CA PRO A 241 -10.08 0.01 13.68
C PRO A 241 -10.92 0.25 12.42
N SER A 242 -10.30 0.33 11.24
CA SER A 242 -10.99 0.47 9.95
C SER A 242 -11.65 -0.81 9.46
N SER A 243 -11.26 -1.96 10.01
CA SER A 243 -11.70 -3.27 9.55
C SER A 243 -13.22 -3.45 9.68
N PRO A 244 -13.90 -4.01 8.65
CA PRO A 244 -15.34 -4.26 8.69
C PRO A 244 -15.76 -5.30 9.75
N VAL A 245 -14.81 -6.07 10.30
CA VAL A 245 -15.06 -7.04 11.39
C VAL A 245 -14.59 -6.56 12.77
N TRP A 246 -14.08 -5.31 12.87
CA TRP A 246 -13.59 -4.73 14.13
C TRP A 246 -14.64 -4.68 15.23
N GLN A 247 -15.83 -4.15 14.90
CA GLN A 247 -16.95 -4.07 15.84
C GLN A 247 -17.41 -5.50 16.20
N ASN A 248 -17.28 -5.84 17.48
CA ASN A 248 -17.56 -7.16 18.08
C ASN A 248 -16.51 -8.27 17.86
N ARG A 249 -15.29 -7.98 17.37
CA ARG A 249 -14.22 -8.99 17.17
C ARG A 249 -13.99 -9.94 18.38
N GLU A 250 -14.18 -9.43 19.60
CA GLU A 250 -13.98 -10.15 20.87
C GLU A 250 -15.15 -11.09 21.23
N THR A 251 -16.35 -10.86 20.69
CA THR A 251 -17.56 -11.64 21.00
C THR A 251 -18.07 -12.48 19.82
N ARG A 252 -17.66 -12.15 18.60
CA ARG A 252 -18.12 -12.73 17.31
C ARG A 252 -17.97 -14.26 17.21
N HIS A 253 -16.89 -14.80 17.76
CA HIS A 253 -16.54 -16.23 17.64
C HIS A 253 -16.40 -16.95 18.99
N LEU A 254 -17.11 -16.49 20.04
CA LEU A 254 -17.12 -17.14 21.36
C LEU A 254 -17.54 -18.61 21.34
N TRP A 255 -18.29 -19.03 20.31
CA TRP A 255 -18.64 -20.44 20.07
C TRP A 255 -17.40 -21.35 19.98
N THR A 256 -16.22 -20.82 19.62
CA THR A 256 -14.98 -21.59 19.51
C THR A 256 -14.40 -22.02 20.85
N HIS A 257 -14.81 -21.41 21.97
CA HIS A 257 -14.26 -21.75 23.30
C HIS A 257 -14.47 -23.23 23.64
N VAL A 258 -15.66 -23.77 23.36
CA VAL A 258 -16.01 -25.18 23.61
C VAL A 258 -15.23 -26.18 22.74
N LEU A 259 -14.46 -25.71 21.75
CA LEU A 259 -13.55 -26.55 20.95
C LEU A 259 -12.16 -26.70 21.58
N PHE A 260 -11.79 -25.82 22.51
CA PHE A 260 -10.43 -25.69 23.04
C PHE A 260 -10.34 -25.82 24.58
N GLU A 261 -11.47 -26.00 25.25
CA GLU A 261 -11.59 -26.65 26.57
C GLU A 261 -11.13 -28.13 26.53
#